data_AF-A0A7D8UAN0-F1
#
_entry.id   AF-A0A7D8UAN0-F1
#
_cell.length_a   1.000
_cell.length_b   1.000
_cell.length_c   1.000
_cell.angle_alpha   90.00
_cell.angle_beta   90.00
_cell.angle_gamma   90.00
#
_symmetry.space_group_name_H-M   'P 1'
#
loop_
_entity.id
_entity.type
_entity.pdbx_description
1 polymer ?
#
loop_
_entity_poly.entity_id
_entity_poly.type
_entity_poly.pdbx_seq_one_letter_code
_entity_poly.pdbx_strand_id
1 'polypeptide(L)'
;MAKSEQHRQKKLAKKRSKELRQKQELARRNQAMKSLVGQMQWASQYPVHQCYVSETIFGPQGIGPVFLSRKLSDGRIAFMYALIDSKCLGIKDAGGRLCTPGEFDEIVRGMNGTGQLIPHDASFVRKLVEDAIDYAESIGFSPHADYRRVSALWGDIDSSTCDEEFTFGYEGQPFYVAGPFDDESRQRFIYRRLCQTVGEGNFHFTMGGQVAPPEGFDFSILGPNDDQDFDDDDDDDYLDDDDEALELSDSEWGQDDGVVEGKVVEGRVHEGQVVESQANEGQVVDGATSPPIKRLQWKTPSSD
;
A
#
# COMPACT_ATOMS: atom_id res chain seq x y z
N MET A 1 -14.81 42.05 38.32
CA MET A 1 -15.24 40.64 38.45
C MET A 1 -15.24 39.88 37.12
N ALA A 2 -15.60 40.49 35.98
CA ALA A 2 -15.64 39.86 34.64
C ALA A 2 -14.35 39.17 34.14
N LYS A 3 -13.15 39.73 34.44
CA LYS A 3 -11.86 39.13 33.99
C LYS A 3 -11.57 37.75 34.59
N SER A 4 -12.06 37.47 35.81
CA SER A 4 -11.88 36.17 36.48
C SER A 4 -12.76 35.09 35.86
N GLU A 5 -13.96 35.48 35.45
CA GLU A 5 -14.96 34.60 34.84
C GLU A 5 -14.58 34.20 33.41
N GLN A 6 -14.12 35.16 32.60
CA GLN A 6 -13.58 34.88 31.27
C GLN A 6 -12.36 33.93 31.33
N HIS A 7 -11.49 34.09 32.32
CA HIS A 7 -10.34 33.21 32.49
C HIS A 7 -10.74 31.77 32.91
N ARG A 8 -11.78 31.64 33.74
CA ARG A 8 -12.39 30.36 34.10
C ARG A 8 -13.06 29.67 32.90
N GLN A 9 -13.83 30.40 32.10
CA GLN A 9 -14.47 29.88 30.89
C GLN A 9 -13.42 29.40 29.87
N LYS A 10 -12.35 30.18 29.64
CA LYS A 10 -11.23 29.78 28.77
C LYS A 10 -10.52 28.51 29.25
N LYS A 11 -10.35 28.35 30.57
CA LYS A 11 -9.76 27.13 31.17
C LYS A 11 -10.66 25.91 30.98
N LEU A 12 -11.98 26.06 31.15
CA LEU A 12 -12.95 24.99 30.93
C LEU A 12 -13.04 24.58 29.45
N ALA A 13 -13.07 25.55 28.53
CA ALA A 13 -13.03 25.29 27.10
C ALA A 13 -11.75 24.55 26.68
N LYS A 14 -10.58 24.97 27.19
CA LYS A 14 -9.31 24.28 26.94
C LYS A 14 -9.31 22.84 27.48
N LYS A 15 -9.92 22.61 28.65
CA LYS A 15 -10.04 21.26 29.23
C LYS A 15 -10.94 20.36 28.36
N ARG A 16 -12.13 20.84 27.98
CA ARG A 16 -13.06 20.10 27.10
C ARG A 16 -12.45 19.79 25.74
N SER A 17 -11.76 20.76 25.13
CA SER A 17 -11.04 20.56 23.86
C SER A 17 -9.96 19.48 23.98
N LYS A 18 -9.20 19.46 25.09
CA LYS A 18 -8.20 18.41 25.35
C LYS A 18 -8.85 17.03 25.51
N GLU A 19 -9.94 16.94 26.27
CA GLU A 19 -10.67 15.68 26.49
C GLU A 19 -11.30 15.15 25.19
N LEU A 20 -11.90 16.03 24.38
CA LEU A 20 -12.46 15.66 23.07
C LEU A 20 -11.36 15.15 22.14
N ARG A 21 -10.21 15.84 22.07
CA ARG A 21 -9.06 15.41 21.27
C ARG A 21 -8.54 14.04 21.72
N GLN A 22 -8.45 13.80 23.03
CA GLN A 22 -8.06 12.50 23.58
C GLN A 22 -9.06 11.39 23.20
N LYS A 23 -10.36 11.66 23.29
CA LYS A 23 -11.41 10.71 22.91
C LYS A 23 -11.39 10.40 21.41
N GLN A 24 -11.22 11.43 20.57
CA GLN A 24 -11.08 11.28 19.12
C GLN A 24 -9.83 10.49 18.73
N GLU A 25 -8.69 10.77 19.38
CA GLU A 25 -7.44 10.05 19.14
C GLU A 25 -7.56 8.57 19.54
N LEU A 26 -8.23 8.28 20.66
CA LEU A 26 -8.52 6.92 21.08
C LEU A 26 -9.48 6.20 20.12
N ALA A 27 -10.53 6.86 19.65
CA ALA A 27 -11.47 6.30 18.67
C ALA A 27 -10.76 5.97 17.34
N ARG A 28 -9.95 6.91 16.82
CA ARG A 28 -9.14 6.72 15.61
C ARG A 28 -8.16 5.56 15.77
N ARG A 29 -7.50 5.46 16.94
CA ARG A 29 -6.61 4.34 17.26
C ARG A 29 -7.38 3.02 17.24
N ASN A 30 -8.52 2.94 17.92
CA ASN A 30 -9.31 1.72 17.97
C ASN A 30 -9.78 1.29 16.59
N GLN A 31 -10.19 2.23 15.74
CA GLN A 31 -10.58 1.94 14.35
C GLN A 31 -9.40 1.47 13.50
N ALA A 32 -8.26 2.16 13.54
CA ALA A 32 -7.06 1.76 12.80
C ALA A 32 -6.58 0.36 13.22
N MET A 33 -6.75 -0.01 14.48
CA MET A 33 -6.37 -1.32 14.99
C MET A 33 -7.27 -2.46 14.49
N LYS A 34 -8.41 -2.18 13.84
CA LYS A 34 -9.35 -3.21 13.36
C LYS A 34 -8.91 -3.92 12.09
N SER A 35 -7.97 -3.37 11.31
CA SER A 35 -7.50 -4.00 10.07
C SER A 35 -5.99 -3.94 9.96
N LEU A 36 -5.40 -4.89 9.23
CA LEU A 36 -3.96 -4.91 9.01
C LEU A 36 -3.47 -3.62 8.32
N VAL A 37 -4.22 -3.12 7.32
CA VAL A 37 -3.93 -1.85 6.63
C VAL A 37 -3.89 -0.69 7.62
N GLY A 38 -4.93 -0.59 8.47
CA GLY A 38 -5.01 0.47 9.48
C GLY A 38 -3.88 0.38 10.51
N GLN A 39 -3.52 -0.83 10.92
CA GLN A 39 -2.40 -1.08 11.83
C GLN A 39 -1.07 -0.62 11.22
N MET A 40 -0.82 -0.95 9.95
CA MET A 40 0.42 -0.57 9.25
C MET A 40 0.49 0.95 9.00
N GLN A 41 -0.63 1.57 8.61
CA GLN A 41 -0.74 3.02 8.46
C GLN A 41 -0.56 3.78 9.79
N TRP A 42 -1.03 3.23 10.89
CA TRP A 42 -0.81 3.82 12.20
C TRP A 42 0.64 3.65 12.66
N ALA A 43 1.20 2.46 12.47
CA ALA A 43 2.57 2.13 12.82
C ALA A 43 3.61 2.93 12.01
N SER A 44 3.28 3.35 10.78
CA SER A 44 4.18 4.10 9.89
C SER A 44 4.66 5.45 10.46
N GLN A 45 3.96 5.99 11.46
CA GLN A 45 4.30 7.24 12.16
C GLN A 45 5.38 7.05 13.24
N TYR A 46 5.73 5.81 13.59
CA TYR A 46 6.70 5.50 14.63
C TYR A 46 8.11 5.30 14.06
N PRO A 47 9.19 5.52 14.83
CA PRO A 47 10.54 5.32 14.32
C PRO A 47 10.78 3.91 13.76
N VAL A 48 11.53 3.83 12.66
CA VAL A 48 12.07 2.57 12.13
C VAL A 48 12.86 1.88 13.24
N HIS A 49 12.61 0.59 13.42
CA HIS A 49 13.29 -0.24 14.38
C HIS A 49 14.43 -1.01 13.73
N GLN A 50 14.11 -1.94 12.83
CA GLN A 50 15.09 -2.75 12.12
C GLN A 50 14.62 -2.99 10.69
N CYS A 51 15.58 -3.13 9.78
CA CYS A 51 15.34 -3.50 8.40
C CYS A 51 16.33 -4.61 8.05
N TYR A 52 15.84 -5.65 7.37
CA TYR A 52 16.65 -6.80 6.97
C TYR A 52 16.44 -7.11 5.50
N VAL A 53 17.50 -7.59 4.84
CA VAL A 53 17.47 -8.10 3.47
C VAL A 53 18.14 -9.46 3.47
N SER A 54 17.50 -10.46 2.88
CA SER A 54 18.13 -11.77 2.71
C SER A 54 19.17 -11.76 1.59
N GLU A 55 20.37 -12.27 1.85
CA GLU A 55 21.42 -12.38 0.83
C GLU A 55 21.01 -13.24 -0.37
N THR A 56 20.04 -14.14 -0.20
CA THR A 56 19.56 -15.02 -1.27
C THR A 56 18.88 -14.27 -2.41
N ILE A 57 18.43 -13.02 -2.18
CA ILE A 57 17.91 -12.10 -3.21
C ILE A 57 18.98 -11.78 -4.27
N PHE A 58 20.24 -11.70 -3.86
CA PHE A 58 21.39 -11.44 -4.74
C PHE A 58 22.05 -12.74 -5.23
N GLY A 59 21.59 -13.88 -4.74
CA GLY A 59 22.10 -15.20 -5.11
C GLY A 59 21.57 -15.71 -6.45
N PRO A 60 21.98 -16.92 -6.86
CA PRO A 60 21.58 -17.53 -8.13
C PRO A 60 20.07 -17.69 -8.32
N GLN A 61 19.36 -18.04 -7.24
CA GLN A 61 17.90 -18.19 -7.28
C GLN A 61 17.17 -16.83 -7.21
N GLY A 62 17.81 -15.82 -6.61
CA GLY A 62 17.26 -14.47 -6.45
C GLY A 62 15.95 -14.39 -5.67
N ILE A 63 15.70 -15.36 -4.77
CA ILE A 63 14.49 -15.38 -3.94
C ILE A 63 14.88 -15.19 -2.48
N GLY A 64 14.29 -14.21 -1.80
CA GLY A 64 14.49 -14.03 -0.36
C GLY A 64 13.64 -12.93 0.24
N PRO A 65 13.38 -12.97 1.56
CA PRO A 65 12.56 -11.95 2.22
C PRO A 65 13.35 -10.67 2.49
N VAL A 66 12.63 -9.56 2.48
CA VAL A 66 13.02 -8.33 3.16
C VAL A 66 12.08 -8.07 4.33
N PHE A 67 12.57 -7.38 5.36
CA PHE A 67 11.78 -6.96 6.50
C PHE A 67 11.91 -5.45 6.74
N LEU A 68 10.81 -4.84 7.13
CA LEU A 68 10.77 -3.52 7.77
C LEU A 68 10.01 -3.66 9.08
N SER A 69 10.56 -3.12 10.15
CA SER A 69 9.86 -3.02 11.42
C SER A 69 9.90 -1.61 12.01
N ARG A 70 8.87 -1.25 12.76
CA ARG A 70 8.75 0.02 13.51
C ARG A 70 8.39 -0.28 14.97
N LYS A 71 9.00 0.46 15.90
CA LYS A 71 8.81 0.26 17.34
C LYS A 71 7.74 1.19 17.88
N LEU A 72 6.66 0.62 18.40
CA LEU A 72 5.52 1.38 18.88
C LEU A 72 5.74 1.91 20.31
N SER A 73 4.97 2.93 20.69
CA SER A 73 5.04 3.54 22.03
C SER A 73 4.63 2.60 23.17
N ASP A 74 3.84 1.56 22.87
CA ASP A 74 3.43 0.54 23.85
C ASP A 74 4.42 -0.63 23.96
N GLY A 75 5.57 -0.55 23.26
CA GLY A 75 6.64 -1.53 23.31
C GLY A 75 6.48 -2.68 22.31
N ARG A 76 5.35 -2.77 21.60
CA ARG A 76 5.18 -3.73 20.50
C ARG A 76 6.01 -3.34 19.28
N ILE A 77 6.16 -4.28 18.38
CA ILE A 77 6.76 -4.13 17.05
C ILE A 77 5.68 -4.34 16.01
N ALA A 78 5.56 -3.41 15.06
CA ALA A 78 4.85 -3.64 13.81
C ALA A 78 5.90 -3.99 12.77
N PHE A 79 5.70 -5.08 12.05
CA PHE A 79 6.59 -5.43 10.95
C PHE A 79 5.80 -5.83 9.72
N MET A 80 6.47 -5.71 8.58
CA MET A 80 6.07 -6.37 7.35
C MET A 80 7.27 -7.12 6.78
N TYR A 81 6.96 -8.13 5.97
CA TYR A 81 7.90 -8.77 5.07
C TYR A 81 7.38 -8.74 3.63
N ALA A 82 8.31 -8.74 2.69
CA ALA A 82 8.04 -9.02 1.29
C ALA A 82 9.03 -10.06 0.80
N LEU A 83 8.54 -11.15 0.22
CA LEU A 83 9.35 -12.16 -0.44
C LEU A 83 9.69 -11.67 -1.85
N ILE A 84 10.93 -11.24 -2.04
CA ILE A 84 11.43 -10.73 -3.30
C ILE A 84 11.85 -11.89 -4.19
N ASP A 85 11.37 -11.88 -5.44
CA ASP A 85 11.86 -12.65 -6.57
C ASP A 85 12.53 -11.66 -7.53
N SER A 86 13.85 -11.49 -7.38
CA SER A 86 14.65 -10.55 -8.16
C SER A 86 14.85 -11.00 -9.61
N LYS A 87 14.40 -12.20 -9.97
CA LYS A 87 14.60 -12.80 -11.29
C LYS A 87 13.35 -12.77 -12.15
N CYS A 88 12.17 -12.60 -11.55
CA CYS A 88 10.91 -12.55 -12.31
C CYS A 88 9.82 -11.72 -11.61
N LEU A 89 9.25 -12.22 -10.52
CA LEU A 89 7.94 -11.73 -10.06
C LEU A 89 7.98 -10.43 -9.24
N GLY A 90 9.16 -9.91 -8.89
CA GLY A 90 9.27 -8.75 -8.01
C GLY A 90 8.87 -9.13 -6.59
N ILE A 91 7.64 -8.81 -6.17
CA ILE A 91 7.08 -9.28 -4.89
C ILE A 91 6.26 -10.54 -5.13
N LYS A 92 6.81 -11.69 -4.71
CA LYS A 92 6.18 -13.01 -4.87
C LYS A 92 5.14 -13.30 -3.80
N ASP A 93 5.37 -12.81 -2.57
CA ASP A 93 4.51 -12.94 -1.40
C ASP A 93 4.78 -11.79 -0.42
N ALA A 94 3.84 -11.46 0.46
CA ALA A 94 3.99 -10.40 1.45
C ALA A 94 3.03 -10.57 2.63
N GLY A 95 3.44 -10.09 3.81
CA GLY A 95 2.62 -10.13 5.00
C GLY A 95 3.20 -9.29 6.13
N GLY A 96 2.53 -9.28 7.27
CA GLY A 96 2.94 -8.47 8.41
C GLY A 96 1.92 -8.53 9.54
N ARG A 97 2.35 -8.11 10.73
CA ARG A 97 1.49 -8.02 11.91
C ARG A 97 2.13 -7.17 13.01
N LEU A 98 1.36 -6.89 14.05
CA LEU A 98 1.91 -6.46 15.33
C LEU A 98 2.28 -7.66 16.19
N CYS A 99 3.42 -7.57 16.86
CA CYS A 99 3.96 -8.61 17.72
C CYS A 99 4.72 -7.98 18.89
N THR A 100 5.08 -8.80 19.86
CA THR A 100 6.03 -8.46 20.92
C THR A 100 7.47 -8.49 20.37
N PRO A 101 8.42 -7.82 21.03
CA PRO A 101 9.82 -7.90 20.63
C PRO A 101 10.38 -9.34 20.60
N GLY A 102 9.95 -10.20 21.54
CA GLY A 102 10.40 -11.59 21.59
C GLY A 102 9.91 -12.42 20.39
N GLU A 103 8.63 -12.27 20.01
CA GLU A 103 8.10 -12.89 18.78
C GLU A 103 8.84 -12.39 17.54
N PHE A 104 9.15 -11.09 17.47
CA PHE A 104 9.91 -10.54 16.34
C PHE A 104 11.32 -11.14 16.24
N ASP A 105 12.02 -11.26 17.38
CA ASP A 105 13.34 -11.90 17.44
C ASP A 105 13.29 -13.37 17.00
N GLU A 106 12.21 -14.09 17.34
CA GLU A 106 11.97 -15.48 16.89
C GLU A 106 11.72 -15.55 15.39
N ILE A 107 10.89 -14.65 14.83
CA ILE A 107 10.65 -14.54 13.38
C ILE A 107 11.97 -14.33 12.62
N VAL A 108 12.74 -13.31 13.01
CA VAL A 108 14.01 -12.98 12.36
C VAL A 108 14.99 -14.15 12.46
N ARG A 109 15.07 -14.82 13.61
CA ARG A 109 15.94 -15.99 13.81
C ARG A 109 15.52 -17.18 12.96
N GLY A 110 14.22 -17.49 12.89
CA GLY A 110 13.69 -18.58 12.06
C GLY A 110 14.02 -18.37 10.58
N MET A 111 13.79 -17.15 10.09
CA MET A 111 14.04 -16.78 8.70
C MET A 111 15.55 -16.77 8.37
N ASN A 112 16.39 -16.30 9.29
CA ASN A 112 17.84 -16.32 9.15
C ASN A 112 18.41 -17.75 8.99
N GLY A 113 17.69 -18.78 9.47
CA GLY A 113 18.06 -20.19 9.27
C GLY A 113 17.88 -20.68 7.82
N THR A 114 17.09 -19.98 7.02
CA THR A 114 16.75 -20.34 5.62
C THR A 114 17.57 -19.55 4.59
N GLY A 115 18.14 -18.41 5.03
CA GLY A 115 19.04 -17.56 4.29
C GLY A 115 19.47 -16.39 5.19
N GLN A 116 20.74 -16.01 5.14
CA GLN A 116 21.29 -14.98 6.03
C GLN A 116 20.57 -13.64 5.81
N LEU A 117 20.02 -13.08 6.90
CA LEU A 117 19.38 -11.78 6.96
C LEU A 117 20.40 -10.73 7.37
N ILE A 118 20.66 -9.78 6.48
CA ILE A 118 21.61 -8.69 6.70
C ILE A 118 20.84 -7.42 7.08
N PRO A 119 21.25 -6.71 8.16
CA PRO A 119 20.72 -5.39 8.46
C PRO A 119 21.07 -4.36 7.38
N HIS A 120 20.09 -3.56 6.96
CA HIS A 120 20.28 -2.45 6.02
C HIS A 120 19.55 -1.18 6.48
N ASP A 121 19.88 -0.05 5.86
CA ASP A 121 19.12 1.19 6.03
C ASP A 121 17.73 1.08 5.39
N ALA A 122 16.76 1.80 5.95
CA ALA A 122 15.37 1.74 5.48
C ALA A 122 15.21 2.18 4.01
N SER A 123 16.00 3.17 3.57
CA SER A 123 15.99 3.65 2.18
C SER A 123 16.50 2.59 1.20
N PHE A 124 17.53 1.83 1.57
CA PHE A 124 18.03 0.69 0.79
C PHE A 124 16.94 -0.37 0.61
N VAL A 125 16.28 -0.77 1.71
CA VAL A 125 15.25 -1.81 1.64
C VAL A 125 14.05 -1.33 0.83
N ARG A 126 13.62 -0.08 1.02
CA ARG A 126 12.52 0.50 0.23
C ARG A 126 12.87 0.56 -1.26
N LYS A 127 14.07 1.04 -1.60
CA LYS A 127 14.53 1.12 -2.98
C LYS A 127 14.61 -0.26 -3.65
N LEU A 128 15.17 -1.26 -2.97
CA LEU A 128 15.21 -2.63 -3.48
C LEU A 128 13.81 -3.15 -3.80
N VAL A 129 12.83 -2.88 -2.94
CA VAL A 129 11.44 -3.30 -3.14
C VAL A 129 10.80 -2.56 -4.30
N GLU A 130 10.94 -1.23 -4.36
CA GLU A 130 10.39 -0.41 -5.45
C GLU A 130 11.00 -0.80 -6.80
N ASP A 131 12.33 -0.94 -6.89
CA ASP A 131 13.00 -1.35 -8.13
C ASP A 131 12.61 -2.79 -8.56
N ALA A 132 12.33 -3.69 -7.60
CA ALA A 132 11.83 -5.04 -7.88
C ALA A 132 10.40 -5.03 -8.44
N ILE A 133 9.56 -4.13 -7.93
CA ILE A 133 8.20 -3.90 -8.44
C ILE A 133 8.30 -3.36 -9.88
N ASP A 134 9.09 -2.31 -10.09
CA ASP A 134 9.27 -1.68 -11.41
C ASP A 134 9.77 -2.68 -12.46
N TYR A 135 10.72 -3.54 -12.08
CA TYR A 135 11.19 -4.62 -12.94
C TYR A 135 10.05 -5.59 -13.30
N ALA A 136 9.33 -6.10 -12.32
CA ALA A 136 8.26 -7.07 -12.53
C ALA A 136 7.13 -6.48 -13.39
N GLU A 137 6.75 -5.22 -13.16
CA GLU A 137 5.74 -4.50 -13.95
C GLU A 137 6.18 -4.35 -15.41
N SER A 138 7.47 -4.09 -15.66
CA SER A 138 8.02 -3.98 -17.02
C SER A 138 7.88 -5.27 -17.84
N ILE A 139 7.80 -6.42 -17.17
CA ILE A 139 7.59 -7.74 -17.80
C ILE A 139 6.17 -8.28 -17.56
N GLY A 140 5.28 -7.45 -17.04
CA GLY A 140 3.84 -7.67 -16.97
C GLY A 140 3.31 -8.31 -15.69
N PHE A 141 4.08 -8.36 -14.61
CA PHE A 141 3.60 -8.81 -13.31
C PHE A 141 3.30 -7.64 -12.38
N SER A 142 2.26 -7.79 -11.58
CA SER A 142 1.98 -6.88 -10.47
C SER A 142 2.47 -7.53 -9.16
N PRO A 143 2.77 -6.73 -8.13
CA PRO A 143 3.13 -7.24 -6.82
C PRO A 143 2.05 -8.17 -6.24
N HIS A 144 2.45 -9.12 -5.38
CA HIS A 144 1.49 -9.96 -4.68
C HIS A 144 0.38 -9.12 -4.00
N ALA A 145 -0.87 -9.58 -4.07
CA ALA A 145 -2.03 -8.80 -3.64
C ALA A 145 -1.95 -8.39 -2.15
N ASP A 146 -1.38 -9.25 -1.29
CA ASP A 146 -1.23 -8.95 0.14
C ASP A 146 -0.23 -7.82 0.43
N TYR A 147 0.65 -7.48 -0.51
CA TYR A 147 1.56 -6.35 -0.34
C TYR A 147 0.81 -5.04 -0.08
N ARG A 148 -0.37 -4.87 -0.71
CA ARG A 148 -1.22 -3.68 -0.49
C ARG A 148 -1.68 -3.56 0.96
N ARG A 149 -1.77 -4.68 1.69
CA ARG A 149 -2.22 -4.71 3.09
C ARG A 149 -1.15 -4.18 4.04
N VAL A 150 0.12 -4.22 3.62
CA VAL A 150 1.26 -3.93 4.50
C VAL A 150 2.11 -2.75 4.06
N SER A 151 2.07 -2.36 2.78
CA SER A 151 2.89 -1.29 2.20
C SER A 151 2.73 0.06 2.90
N ALA A 152 1.61 0.32 3.57
CA ALA A 152 1.41 1.52 4.38
C ALA A 152 2.50 1.71 5.46
N LEU A 153 3.17 0.63 5.91
CA LEU A 153 4.23 0.69 6.92
C LEU A 153 5.48 1.48 6.45
N TRP A 154 5.69 1.60 5.13
CA TRP A 154 6.77 2.42 4.58
C TRP A 154 6.70 3.86 5.08
N GLY A 155 5.48 4.42 5.17
CA GLY A 155 5.27 5.80 5.62
C GLY A 155 6.12 6.80 4.83
N ASP A 156 6.96 7.53 5.56
CA ASP A 156 7.78 8.64 5.08
C ASP A 156 9.21 8.26 4.65
N ILE A 157 9.56 6.97 4.61
CA ILE A 157 10.92 6.54 4.22
C ILE A 157 11.20 6.98 2.77
N ASP A 158 12.23 7.78 2.53
CA ASP A 158 12.58 8.23 1.19
C ASP A 158 13.61 7.29 0.54
N SER A 159 13.18 6.51 -0.45
CA SER A 159 14.05 5.59 -1.20
C SER A 159 15.07 6.30 -2.09
N SER A 160 14.83 7.56 -2.49
CA SER A 160 15.75 8.33 -3.32
C SER A 160 17.07 8.69 -2.62
N THR A 161 17.12 8.51 -1.30
CA THR A 161 18.35 8.66 -0.50
C THR A 161 19.30 7.47 -0.58
N CYS A 162 18.91 6.39 -1.27
CA CYS A 162 19.77 5.25 -1.54
C CYS A 162 20.33 5.33 -2.96
N ASP A 163 21.66 5.36 -3.08
CA ASP A 163 22.38 5.42 -4.35
C ASP A 163 22.71 4.04 -4.94
N GLU A 164 22.25 2.95 -4.30
CA GLU A 164 22.55 1.58 -4.76
C GLU A 164 21.83 1.29 -6.09
N GLU A 165 22.50 0.59 -7.01
CA GLU A 165 21.89 0.11 -8.25
C GLU A 165 21.67 -1.41 -8.19
N PHE A 166 20.41 -1.83 -8.26
CA PHE A 166 20.05 -3.25 -8.23
C PHE A 166 19.88 -3.81 -9.65
N THR A 167 20.39 -5.03 -9.87
CA THR A 167 20.21 -5.76 -11.12
C THR A 167 19.17 -6.86 -10.97
N PHE A 168 18.17 -6.84 -11.84
CA PHE A 168 17.08 -7.81 -11.88
C PHE A 168 17.14 -8.71 -13.12
N GLY A 169 16.47 -9.84 -13.04
CA GLY A 169 16.54 -10.90 -14.05
C GLY A 169 17.81 -11.74 -13.97
N TYR A 170 17.92 -12.65 -14.92
CA TYR A 170 19.03 -13.58 -15.10
C TYR A 170 19.50 -13.50 -16.55
N GLU A 171 20.77 -13.14 -16.76
CA GLU A 171 21.35 -12.97 -18.11
C GLU A 171 20.54 -12.02 -19.02
N GLY A 172 19.93 -10.99 -18.44
CA GLY A 172 19.11 -10.01 -19.16
C GLY A 172 17.70 -10.49 -19.51
N GLN A 173 17.27 -11.65 -19.00
CA GLN A 173 15.93 -12.20 -19.22
C GLN A 173 15.22 -12.51 -17.89
N PRO A 174 13.88 -12.56 -17.87
CA PRO A 174 13.17 -13.11 -16.72
C PRO A 174 13.52 -14.58 -16.50
N PHE A 175 13.71 -14.97 -15.25
CA PHE A 175 13.88 -16.36 -14.86
C PHE A 175 12.93 -16.70 -13.72
N TYR A 176 11.87 -17.43 -14.03
CA TYR A 176 10.93 -17.92 -13.05
C TYR A 176 11.34 -19.28 -12.49
N VAL A 177 11.34 -19.38 -11.16
CA VAL A 177 11.48 -20.63 -10.42
C VAL A 177 10.22 -20.83 -9.58
N ALA A 178 9.53 -21.96 -9.82
CA ALA A 178 8.37 -22.34 -9.03
C ALA A 178 8.76 -22.62 -7.57
N GLY A 179 8.04 -21.96 -6.66
CA GLY A 179 8.10 -22.20 -5.23
C GLY A 179 7.14 -23.33 -4.80
N PRO A 180 7.24 -23.79 -3.55
CA PRO A 180 6.42 -24.88 -3.03
C PRO A 180 4.91 -24.58 -3.02
N PHE A 181 4.53 -23.30 -3.07
CA PHE A 181 3.14 -22.83 -3.07
C PHE A 181 2.64 -22.39 -4.45
N ASP A 182 3.47 -22.48 -5.48
CA ASP A 182 3.02 -22.16 -6.84
C ASP A 182 2.33 -23.40 -7.44
N ASP A 183 1.00 -23.45 -7.34
CA ASP A 183 0.22 -24.52 -7.97
C ASP A 183 0.30 -24.49 -9.52
N GLU A 184 -0.22 -25.54 -10.16
CA GLU A 184 -0.17 -25.67 -11.62
C GLU A 184 -0.87 -24.51 -12.33
N SER A 185 -1.96 -23.98 -11.75
CA SER A 185 -2.73 -22.87 -12.33
C SER A 185 -1.92 -21.58 -12.30
N ARG A 186 -1.26 -21.30 -11.17
CA ARG A 186 -0.36 -20.16 -10.99
C ARG A 186 0.86 -20.24 -11.90
N GLN A 187 1.52 -21.39 -11.96
CA GLN A 187 2.64 -21.62 -12.87
C GLN A 187 2.23 -21.39 -14.33
N ARG A 188 1.07 -21.93 -14.75
CA ARG A 188 0.52 -21.74 -16.10
C ARG A 188 0.18 -20.28 -16.40
N PHE A 189 -0.36 -19.56 -15.43
CA PHE A 189 -0.62 -18.12 -15.55
C PHE A 189 0.68 -17.36 -15.80
N ILE A 190 1.71 -17.60 -14.99
CA ILE A 190 3.01 -16.94 -15.10
C ILE A 190 3.66 -17.24 -16.46
N TYR A 191 3.66 -18.51 -16.88
CA TYR A 191 4.18 -18.89 -18.20
C TYR A 191 3.47 -18.15 -19.34
N ARG A 192 2.13 -18.16 -19.35
CA ARG A 192 1.35 -17.46 -20.38
C ARG A 192 1.61 -15.96 -20.37
N ARG A 193 1.76 -15.36 -19.19
CA ARG A 193 2.04 -13.93 -19.07
C ARG A 193 3.38 -13.58 -19.68
N LEU A 194 4.43 -14.34 -19.38
CA LEU A 194 5.75 -14.17 -19.99
C LEU A 194 5.73 -14.35 -21.52
N CYS A 195 5.03 -15.37 -22.03
CA CYS A 195 4.83 -15.53 -23.48
C CYS A 195 4.17 -14.30 -24.12
N GLN A 196 3.24 -13.65 -23.43
CA GLN A 196 2.52 -12.48 -23.93
C GLN A 196 3.34 -11.19 -23.86
N THR A 197 4.12 -11.00 -22.79
CA THR A 197 4.79 -9.72 -22.49
C THR A 197 6.19 -9.66 -23.08
N VAL A 198 7.01 -10.68 -22.85
CA VAL A 198 8.41 -10.73 -23.31
C VAL A 198 8.59 -11.62 -24.54
N GLY A 199 7.64 -12.53 -24.81
CA GLY A 199 7.67 -13.43 -25.95
C GLY A 199 8.29 -14.79 -25.63
N GLU A 200 7.81 -15.83 -26.31
CA GLU A 200 8.34 -17.18 -26.15
C GLU A 200 9.82 -17.25 -26.54
N GLY A 201 10.63 -17.91 -25.71
CA GLY A 201 12.08 -18.01 -25.87
C GLY A 201 12.89 -16.83 -25.32
N ASN A 202 12.25 -15.80 -24.76
CA ASN A 202 12.91 -14.65 -24.12
C ASN A 202 12.84 -14.68 -22.58
N PHE A 203 12.65 -15.87 -22.00
CA PHE A 203 12.64 -16.08 -20.56
C PHE A 203 13.02 -17.52 -20.22
N HIS A 204 13.51 -17.73 -19.00
CA HIS A 204 13.74 -19.03 -18.41
C HIS A 204 12.57 -19.39 -17.47
N PHE A 205 12.19 -20.66 -17.45
CA PHE A 205 11.06 -21.13 -16.65
C PHE A 205 11.32 -22.53 -16.11
N THR A 206 11.30 -22.66 -14.79
CA THR A 206 11.38 -23.95 -14.10
C THR A 206 10.02 -24.30 -13.51
N MET A 207 9.39 -25.35 -14.06
CA MET A 207 8.20 -25.95 -13.46
C MET A 207 8.57 -26.62 -12.14
N GLY A 208 7.73 -26.45 -11.13
CA GLY A 208 7.87 -27.09 -9.82
C GLY A 208 6.76 -28.11 -9.61
N GLY A 209 7.08 -29.24 -8.98
CA GLY A 209 6.07 -30.08 -8.33
C GLY A 209 5.72 -29.52 -6.96
N GLN A 210 4.67 -30.04 -6.32
CA GLN A 210 4.49 -29.83 -4.88
C GLN A 210 5.64 -30.50 -4.14
N VAL A 211 6.70 -29.75 -3.85
CA VAL A 211 7.80 -30.17 -3.00
C VAL A 211 7.52 -29.61 -1.61
N ALA A 212 7.74 -30.43 -0.58
CA ALA A 212 7.68 -29.94 0.79
C ALA A 212 8.63 -28.73 0.96
N PRO A 213 8.25 -27.72 1.77
CA PRO A 213 9.15 -26.62 2.09
C PRO A 213 10.51 -27.14 2.59
N PRO A 214 11.61 -26.38 2.41
CA PRO A 214 12.91 -26.73 2.96
C PRO A 214 12.82 -27.04 4.47
N GLU A 215 13.59 -28.03 4.95
CA GLU A 215 13.66 -28.31 6.39
C GLU A 215 14.08 -27.05 7.16
N GLY A 216 13.29 -26.66 8.17
CA GLY A 216 13.49 -25.44 8.94
C GLY A 216 12.78 -24.19 8.41
N PHE A 217 12.11 -24.26 7.25
CA PHE A 217 11.25 -23.20 6.75
C PHE A 217 9.86 -23.28 7.40
N ASP A 218 9.70 -22.62 8.54
CA ASP A 218 8.42 -22.52 9.26
C ASP A 218 7.68 -21.24 8.87
N PHE A 219 6.69 -21.35 7.98
CA PHE A 219 5.87 -20.20 7.56
C PHE A 219 4.82 -19.81 8.62
N SER A 220 4.50 -20.70 9.57
CA SER A 220 3.50 -20.39 10.62
C SER A 220 3.94 -19.21 11.49
N ILE A 221 5.26 -19.00 11.62
CA ILE A 221 5.83 -17.88 12.37
C ILE A 221 5.51 -16.51 11.74
N LEU A 222 5.26 -16.46 10.43
CA LEU A 222 4.89 -15.26 9.67
C LEU A 222 3.39 -15.02 9.62
N GLY A 223 2.60 -16.05 9.93
CA GLY A 223 1.14 -15.98 9.94
C GLY A 223 0.60 -15.04 11.03
N PRO A 224 -0.70 -14.68 10.94
CA PRO A 224 -1.38 -14.02 12.04
C PRO A 224 -1.30 -14.90 13.29
N ASN A 225 -1.23 -14.27 14.47
CA ASN A 225 -1.42 -15.03 15.71
C ASN A 225 -2.87 -15.54 15.72
N ASP A 226 -3.12 -16.78 16.17
CA ASP A 226 -4.46 -17.40 16.27
C ASP A 226 -5.48 -16.57 17.08
N ASP A 227 -5.04 -15.52 17.79
CA ASP A 227 -5.88 -14.57 18.53
C ASP A 227 -6.28 -13.31 17.73
N GLN A 228 -5.89 -13.21 16.45
CA GLN A 228 -6.19 -12.09 15.56
C GLN A 228 -7.08 -12.54 14.40
N ASP A 229 -8.27 -13.06 14.72
CA ASP A 229 -9.38 -13.17 13.77
C ASP A 229 -9.79 -11.75 13.36
N PHE A 230 -9.20 -11.25 12.28
CA PHE A 230 -9.72 -10.10 11.58
C PHE A 230 -10.97 -10.58 10.87
N ASP A 231 -12.14 -10.22 11.41
CA ASP A 231 -13.40 -10.26 10.67
C ASP A 231 -13.22 -9.35 9.44
N ASP A 232 -12.69 -9.91 8.34
CA ASP A 232 -12.64 -9.29 7.01
C ASP A 232 -14.08 -9.30 6.41
N ASP A 233 -15.06 -8.78 7.17
CA ASP A 233 -16.35 -8.33 6.64
C ASP A 233 -16.12 -6.96 5.97
N ASP A 234 -15.43 -7.02 4.84
CA ASP A 234 -15.35 -5.94 3.86
C ASP A 234 -16.67 -5.97 3.06
N ASP A 235 -17.76 -5.55 3.70
CA ASP A 235 -19.01 -5.21 3.01
C ASP A 235 -19.18 -3.68 3.07
N ASP A 236 -19.37 -3.13 1.88
CA ASP A 236 -19.51 -1.72 1.54
C ASP A 236 -20.40 -0.91 2.51
N ASP A 237 -19.84 0.16 3.09
CA ASP A 237 -20.61 1.35 3.50
C ASP A 237 -19.86 2.61 3.04
N TYR A 238 -19.97 2.86 1.74
CA TYR A 238 -19.82 4.20 1.17
C TYR A 238 -21.16 4.94 1.26
N LEU A 239 -21.07 6.21 1.69
CA LEU A 239 -22.14 7.24 1.73
C LEU A 239 -23.14 7.01 2.85
N ASP A 240 -23.71 8.00 3.53
CA ASP A 240 -23.59 9.45 3.66
C ASP A 240 -24.41 9.69 4.95
N ASP A 241 -24.18 10.79 5.66
CA ASP A 241 -25.27 11.58 6.26
C ASP A 241 -24.65 12.64 7.18
N ASP A 242 -24.50 13.80 6.55
CA ASP A 242 -24.98 15.08 7.03
C ASP A 242 -24.37 15.67 8.30
N ASP A 243 -23.67 16.78 8.02
CA ASP A 243 -23.55 17.97 8.85
C ASP A 243 -24.78 18.21 9.74
N GLU A 244 -24.76 17.76 10.99
CA GLU A 244 -25.56 18.39 12.03
C GLU A 244 -24.77 19.59 12.59
N ALA A 245 -24.95 20.72 11.90
CA ALA A 245 -24.64 22.04 12.41
C ALA A 245 -25.28 22.19 13.80
N LEU A 246 -24.44 22.44 14.80
CA LEU A 246 -24.89 22.82 16.13
C LEU A 246 -25.57 24.20 16.07
N GLU A 247 -26.88 24.23 15.82
CA GLU A 247 -27.69 25.41 16.05
C GLU A 247 -27.82 25.66 17.56
N LEU A 248 -27.28 26.81 17.95
CA LEU A 248 -27.45 27.43 19.25
C LEU A 248 -28.93 27.77 19.42
N SER A 249 -29.57 27.22 20.45
CA SER A 249 -30.92 27.58 20.83
C SER A 249 -31.00 29.03 21.30
N ASP A 250 -31.76 29.84 20.57
CA ASP A 250 -32.15 31.19 20.97
C ASP A 250 -33.09 31.17 22.17
N SER A 251 -32.80 32.03 23.14
CA SER A 251 -33.79 32.58 24.06
C SER A 251 -33.40 34.01 24.39
N GLU A 252 -34.04 34.99 23.75
CA GLU A 252 -34.72 36.07 24.48
C GLU A 252 -35.52 36.97 23.54
N TRP A 253 -36.71 37.30 24.02
CA TRP A 253 -37.70 38.17 23.40
C TRP A 253 -37.22 39.63 23.34
N GLY A 254 -37.49 40.28 22.21
CA GLY A 254 -37.41 41.73 22.08
C GLY A 254 -38.24 42.19 20.88
N GLN A 255 -39.40 42.79 21.17
CA GLN A 255 -40.28 43.50 20.25
C GLN A 255 -39.49 44.59 19.50
N ASP A 256 -39.71 44.73 18.19
CA ASP A 256 -40.15 46.02 17.65
C ASP A 256 -40.73 45.91 16.23
N ASP A 257 -41.73 46.75 16.02
CA ASP A 257 -42.58 46.84 14.84
C ASP A 257 -41.87 47.53 13.67
N GLY A 258 -42.14 47.10 12.43
CA GLY A 258 -41.59 47.78 11.25
C GLY A 258 -42.07 47.22 9.91
N VAL A 259 -43.26 47.65 9.49
CA VAL A 259 -43.79 47.48 8.13
C VAL A 259 -42.91 48.23 7.12
N VAL A 260 -42.46 47.56 6.04
CA VAL A 260 -42.35 48.22 4.72
C VAL A 260 -42.45 47.22 3.53
N GLU A 261 -43.44 47.51 2.70
CA GLU A 261 -43.63 47.28 1.26
C GLU A 261 -42.61 46.47 0.42
N GLY A 262 -43.13 45.42 -0.23
CA GLY A 262 -43.35 45.44 -1.68
C GLY A 262 -42.16 45.22 -2.60
N LYS A 263 -42.10 44.04 -3.24
CA LYS A 263 -42.18 43.89 -4.72
C LYS A 263 -42.17 42.42 -5.13
N VAL A 264 -43.31 42.00 -5.67
CA VAL A 264 -43.44 40.84 -6.55
C VAL A 264 -43.02 41.30 -7.95
N VAL A 265 -42.18 40.52 -8.63
CA VAL A 265 -42.09 40.55 -10.09
C VAL A 265 -42.10 39.12 -10.61
N GLU A 266 -43.24 38.76 -11.20
CA GLU A 266 -43.46 37.73 -12.24
C GLU A 266 -42.22 37.55 -13.14
N GLY A 267 -41.77 36.34 -13.47
CA GLY A 267 -42.54 35.39 -14.26
C GLY A 267 -42.07 35.43 -15.72
N ARG A 268 -41.39 34.37 -16.17
CA ARG A 268 -41.46 33.89 -17.56
C ARG A 268 -40.88 32.49 -17.69
N VAL A 269 -41.80 31.56 -17.88
CA VAL A 269 -41.57 30.24 -18.47
C VAL A 269 -41.57 30.42 -19.99
N HIS A 270 -40.61 29.82 -20.68
CA HIS A 270 -40.80 29.44 -22.08
C HIS A 270 -40.51 27.94 -22.22
N GLU A 271 -41.58 27.21 -22.55
CA GLU A 271 -41.60 25.83 -23.00
C GLU A 271 -40.83 25.66 -24.32
N GLY A 272 -40.16 24.51 -24.42
CA GLY A 272 -40.30 23.59 -25.54
C GLY A 272 -39.75 24.02 -26.91
N GLN A 273 -38.58 23.50 -27.27
CA GLN A 273 -38.39 23.00 -28.63
C GLN A 273 -37.38 21.86 -28.68
N VAL A 274 -37.89 20.67 -28.96
CA VAL A 274 -37.11 19.51 -29.43
C VAL A 274 -36.82 19.76 -30.92
N VAL A 275 -35.56 19.67 -31.32
CA VAL A 275 -35.17 19.59 -32.74
C VAL A 275 -34.29 18.36 -32.92
N GLU A 276 -34.81 17.43 -33.71
CA GLU A 276 -34.13 16.22 -34.17
C GLU A 276 -32.96 16.52 -35.13
N SER A 277 -31.95 15.66 -34.98
CA SER A 277 -30.96 15.14 -35.93
C SER A 277 -30.61 15.92 -37.21
N GLN A 278 -29.31 16.21 -37.34
CA GLN A 278 -28.62 16.15 -38.62
C GLN A 278 -27.33 15.34 -38.47
N ALA A 279 -27.23 14.29 -39.28
CA ALA A 279 -26.00 13.58 -39.58
C ALA A 279 -25.11 14.46 -40.45
N ASN A 280 -23.81 14.51 -40.13
CA ASN A 280 -22.79 15.01 -41.04
C ASN A 280 -21.73 13.93 -41.25
N GLU A 281 -21.63 13.49 -42.50
CA GLU A 281 -20.53 12.70 -43.04
C GLU A 281 -19.23 13.52 -43.07
N GLY A 282 -18.12 12.83 -42.80
CA GLY A 282 -16.87 13.02 -43.53
C GLY A 282 -16.03 14.26 -43.21
N GLN A 283 -15.10 14.13 -42.27
CA GLN A 283 -13.81 14.81 -42.41
C GLN A 283 -12.66 13.92 -41.90
N VAL A 284 -11.83 13.48 -42.83
CA VAL A 284 -10.57 12.77 -42.61
C VAL A 284 -9.59 13.79 -42.03
N VAL A 285 -9.04 13.50 -40.85
CA VAL A 285 -7.92 14.25 -40.28
C VAL A 285 -6.73 13.31 -40.19
N ASP A 286 -5.75 13.57 -41.04
CA ASP A 286 -4.44 12.92 -41.07
C ASP A 286 -3.66 13.19 -39.78
N GLY A 287 -2.98 12.15 -39.28
CA GLY A 287 -1.61 12.27 -38.78
C GLY A 287 -1.40 12.78 -37.36
N ALA A 288 -1.59 11.92 -36.36
CA ALA A 288 -0.79 11.95 -35.14
C ALA A 288 -0.47 10.51 -34.71
N THR A 289 0.53 9.92 -35.36
CA THR A 289 1.16 8.68 -34.90
C THR A 289 1.87 8.97 -33.58
N SER A 290 1.42 8.33 -32.49
CA SER A 290 2.20 8.21 -31.26
C SER A 290 3.60 7.67 -31.59
N PRO A 291 4.67 8.22 -31.00
CA PRO A 291 6.02 7.75 -31.29
C PRO A 291 6.16 6.29 -30.85
N PRO A 292 6.88 5.45 -31.62
CA PRO A 292 7.12 4.06 -31.24
C PRO A 292 7.96 4.00 -29.96
N ILE A 293 7.56 3.12 -29.04
CA ILE A 293 8.32 2.74 -27.86
C ILE A 293 9.72 2.32 -28.32
N LYS A 294 10.76 3.03 -27.87
CA LYS A 294 12.16 2.67 -28.14
C LYS A 294 12.42 1.30 -27.51
N ARG A 295 12.58 0.26 -28.34
CA ARG A 295 13.27 -0.96 -27.92
C ARG A 295 14.67 -0.56 -27.45
N LEU A 296 14.94 -0.70 -26.15
CA LEU A 296 16.32 -0.74 -25.67
C LEU A 296 16.99 -1.95 -26.33
N GLN A 297 17.94 -1.70 -27.22
CA GLN A 297 18.87 -2.72 -27.69
C GLN A 297 19.93 -2.90 -26.62
N TRP A 298 19.91 -4.04 -25.95
CA TRP A 298 20.96 -4.47 -25.04
C TRP A 298 22.23 -4.77 -25.85
N LYS A 299 23.32 -4.05 -25.55
CA LYS A 299 24.65 -4.39 -26.08
C LYS A 299 25.19 -5.56 -25.26
N THR A 300 25.46 -6.67 -25.93
CA THR A 300 26.26 -7.77 -25.38
C THR A 300 27.69 -7.25 -25.12
N PRO A 301 28.30 -7.50 -23.95
CA PRO A 301 29.72 -7.24 -23.75
C PRO A 301 30.54 -8.14 -24.68
N SER A 302 31.46 -7.55 -25.43
CA SER A 302 32.49 -8.28 -26.15
C SER A 302 33.45 -8.91 -25.14
N SER A 303 33.57 -10.22 -25.19
CA SER A 303 34.62 -10.97 -24.51
C SER A 303 35.97 -10.69 -25.16
N ASP A 304 36.85 -9.99 -24.45
CA ASP A 304 38.31 -10.06 -24.62
C ASP A 304 38.92 -10.75 -23.40
#